data_AF-A0A970ZZ41-F1
#
_entry.id   AF-A0A970ZZ41-F1
#
_cell.length_a   1.000
_cell.length_b   1.000
_cell.length_c   1.000
_cell.angle_alpha   90.00
_cell.angle_beta   90.00
_cell.angle_gamma   90.00
#
_symmetry.space_group_name_H-M   'P 1'
#
loop_
_entity.id
_entity.type
_entity.pdbx_description
1 polymer ?
#
loop_
_entity_poly.entity_id
_entity_poly.type
_entity_poly.pdbx_seq_one_letter_code
_entity_poly.pdbx_strand_id
1 'polypeptide(L)'
;TGAWQTAEIGATQPVGNSADPMYVRIEDSTGKSVTVVSADEAITLHSTWQEWAISYADLAGVNLSRIQTMVIGVGNRTSPSAGGTGTVYIDDVGFGRPAVE
;
A
#
# COMPACT_ATOMS: atom_id res chain seq x y z
N THR A 1 -21.00 -27.60 27.48
CA THR A 1 -20.67 -26.36 26.73
C THR A 1 -20.33 -26.78 25.31
N GLY A 2 -20.94 -26.16 24.30
CA GLY A 2 -20.66 -26.46 22.89
C GLY A 2 -20.00 -25.25 22.26
N ALA A 3 -18.92 -25.45 21.49
CA ALA A 3 -18.35 -24.39 20.69
C ALA A 3 -19.35 -24.01 19.61
N TRP A 4 -19.67 -22.72 19.50
CA TRP A 4 -20.44 -22.23 18.36
C TRP A 4 -19.63 -22.46 17.08
N GLN A 5 -20.29 -23.00 16.06
CA GLN A 5 -19.73 -23.12 14.73
C GLN A 5 -20.48 -22.18 13.80
N THR A 6 -19.73 -21.36 13.06
CA THR A 6 -20.27 -20.53 11.99
C THR A 6 -20.24 -21.35 10.70
N ALA A 7 -21.37 -21.43 10.01
CA ALA A 7 -21.46 -22.00 8.67
C ALA A 7 -22.04 -20.93 7.75
N GLU A 8 -21.35 -20.67 6.63
CA GLU A 8 -21.88 -19.80 5.58
C GLU A 8 -22.86 -20.57 4.68
N ILE A 9 -23.94 -19.92 4.26
CA ILE A 9 -24.88 -20.47 3.26
C ILE A 9 -24.77 -19.62 1.99
N GLY A 10 -24.21 -20.18 0.94
CA GLY A 10 -24.03 -19.53 -0.37
C GLY A 10 -22.78 -20.02 -1.10
N ALA A 11 -22.52 -19.50 -2.31
CA ALA A 11 -21.21 -19.64 -2.92
C ALA A 11 -20.18 -18.89 -2.05
N THR A 12 -18.96 -19.43 -1.93
CA THR A 12 -17.83 -18.72 -1.33
C THR A 12 -17.79 -17.32 -1.91
N GLN A 13 -18.07 -16.31 -1.09
CA GLN A 13 -17.88 -14.93 -1.51
C GLN A 13 -16.41 -14.79 -1.90
N PRO A 14 -16.07 -14.06 -2.99
CA PRO A 14 -14.67 -13.76 -3.27
C PRO A 14 -14.06 -13.24 -1.99
N VAL A 15 -13.12 -13.98 -1.44
CA VAL A 15 -12.41 -13.54 -0.25
C VAL A 15 -11.73 -12.25 -0.70
N GLY A 16 -12.03 -11.15 0.00
CA GLY A 16 -11.39 -9.86 -0.27
C GLY A 16 -9.88 -9.98 -0.13
N ASN A 17 -9.17 -8.90 -0.40
CA ASN A 17 -7.73 -8.86 -0.14
C ASN A 17 -7.42 -9.29 1.30
N SER A 18 -6.30 -9.99 1.49
CA SER A 18 -5.75 -10.15 2.84
C SER A 18 -5.23 -8.81 3.36
N ALA A 19 -5.25 -8.65 4.68
CA ALA A 19 -4.68 -7.48 5.33
C ALA A 19 -3.16 -7.55 5.21
N ASP A 20 -2.56 -6.60 4.50
CA ASP A 20 -1.12 -6.47 4.33
C ASP A 20 -0.76 -4.98 4.23
N PRO A 21 0.36 -4.54 4.83
CA PRO A 21 0.77 -3.14 4.72
C PRO A 21 1.17 -2.80 3.28
N MET A 22 0.91 -1.57 2.86
CA MET A 22 1.49 -1.03 1.62
C MET A 22 2.64 -0.06 1.92
N TYR A 23 3.64 -0.02 1.04
CA TYR A 23 4.73 0.95 1.11
C TYR A 23 5.00 1.61 -0.24
N VAL A 24 5.47 2.84 -0.22
CA VAL A 24 6.09 3.54 -1.35
C VAL A 24 7.57 3.71 -1.06
N ARG A 25 8.42 3.32 -2.00
CA ARG A 25 9.84 3.66 -2.01
C ARG A 25 10.13 4.53 -3.20
N ILE A 26 10.83 5.64 -2.98
CA ILE A 26 11.38 6.48 -4.05
C ILE A 26 12.90 6.46 -3.99
N GLU A 27 13.53 6.58 -5.17
CA GLU A 27 14.98 6.63 -5.30
C GLU A 27 15.38 7.76 -6.25
N ASP A 28 16.38 8.53 -5.83
CA ASP A 28 16.96 9.60 -6.65
C ASP A 28 18.06 9.09 -7.58
N SER A 29 18.44 9.94 -8.54
CA SER A 29 19.50 9.63 -9.52
C SER A 29 20.90 9.40 -8.94
N THR A 30 21.09 9.56 -7.62
CA THR A 30 22.34 9.21 -6.92
C THR A 30 22.25 7.87 -6.19
N GLY A 31 21.10 7.18 -6.30
CA GLY A 31 20.84 5.90 -5.64
C GLY A 31 20.39 6.03 -4.18
N LYS A 32 20.18 7.26 -3.66
CA LYS A 32 19.59 7.42 -2.33
C LYS A 32 18.10 7.11 -2.41
N SER A 33 17.60 6.41 -1.40
CA SER A 33 16.20 6.02 -1.33
C SER A 33 15.61 6.24 0.05
N VAL A 34 14.30 6.41 0.07
CA VAL A 34 13.47 6.48 1.28
C VAL A 34 12.23 5.64 1.05
N THR A 35 11.74 4.99 2.11
CA THR A 35 10.54 4.13 2.07
C THR A 35 9.56 4.62 3.11
N VAL A 36 8.31 4.83 2.71
CA VAL A 36 7.20 5.22 3.57
C VAL A 36 6.18 4.08 3.56
N VAL A 37 5.82 3.59 4.74
CA VAL A 37 4.74 2.60 4.92
C VAL A 37 3.46 3.37 5.20
N SER A 38 2.34 2.91 4.63
CA SER A 38 1.03 3.49 4.91
C SER A 38 0.74 3.41 6.41
N ALA A 39 0.27 4.51 7.00
CA ALA A 39 -0.21 4.52 8.37
C ALA A 39 -1.56 3.78 8.51
N ASP A 40 -2.29 3.62 7.41
CA ASP A 40 -3.48 2.78 7.35
C ASP A 40 -3.08 1.32 7.15
N GLU A 41 -3.11 0.55 8.24
CA GLU A 41 -2.82 -0.89 8.25
C GLU A 41 -3.87 -1.73 7.50
N ALA A 42 -5.06 -1.16 7.25
CA ALA A 42 -6.15 -1.81 6.52
C ALA A 42 -6.22 -1.37 5.05
N ILE A 43 -5.20 -0.67 4.53
CA ILE A 43 -5.23 -0.06 3.20
C ILE A 43 -5.59 -1.03 2.06
N THR A 44 -5.19 -2.30 2.15
CA THR A 44 -5.53 -3.32 1.15
C THR A 44 -6.97 -3.82 1.24
N LEU A 45 -7.66 -3.60 2.36
CA LEU A 45 -9.00 -4.11 2.63
C LEU A 45 -10.11 -3.15 2.15
N HIS A 46 -9.78 -1.89 1.88
CA HIS A 46 -10.79 -0.92 1.46
C HIS A 46 -11.35 -1.25 0.09
N SER A 47 -12.68 -1.27 0.01
CA SER A 47 -13.42 -1.49 -1.24
C SER A 47 -13.72 -0.20 -2.01
N THR A 48 -13.22 0.94 -1.51
CA THR A 48 -13.40 2.27 -2.11
C THR A 48 -12.05 2.98 -2.20
N TRP A 49 -11.92 3.94 -3.13
CA TRP A 49 -10.69 4.71 -3.32
C TRP A 49 -10.25 5.41 -2.04
N GLN A 50 -8.99 5.20 -1.67
CA GLN A 50 -8.34 5.89 -0.56
C GLN A 50 -7.21 6.75 -1.11
N GLU A 51 -7.25 8.06 -0.83
CA GLU A 51 -6.12 8.94 -1.08
C GLU A 51 -5.04 8.68 -0.02
N TRP A 52 -3.84 8.33 -0.47
CA TRP A 52 -2.67 8.21 0.41
C TRP A 52 -1.71 9.37 0.20
N ALA A 53 -1.91 10.44 0.96
CA ALA A 53 -1.02 11.59 0.96
C ALA A 53 0.26 11.31 1.78
N ILE A 54 1.43 11.54 1.16
CA ILE A 54 2.74 11.40 1.81
C ILE A 54 3.38 12.77 1.97
N SER A 55 3.73 13.13 3.20
CA SER A 55 4.41 14.41 3.47
C SER A 55 5.82 14.41 2.89
N TYR A 56 6.26 15.54 2.35
CA TYR A 56 7.65 15.69 1.91
C TYR A 56 8.67 15.56 3.06
N ALA A 57 8.25 15.78 4.30
CA ALA A 57 9.09 15.54 5.47
C ALA A 57 9.41 14.04 5.65
N ASP A 58 8.46 13.16 5.34
CA ASP A 58 8.65 11.70 5.41
C ASP A 58 9.54 11.17 4.27
N LEU A 59 9.81 12.03 3.27
CA LEU A 59 10.69 11.75 2.15
C LEU A 59 12.08 12.37 2.31
N ALA A 60 12.44 12.83 3.51
CA ALA A 60 13.76 13.39 3.77
C ALA A 60 14.88 12.40 3.45
N GLY A 61 16.00 12.90 2.92
CA GLY A 61 17.19 12.10 2.61
C GLY A 61 17.38 11.79 1.12
N VAL A 62 16.37 11.97 0.28
CA VAL A 62 16.48 11.93 -1.18
C VAL A 62 16.38 13.32 -1.80
N ASN A 63 16.92 13.50 -3.00
CA ASN A 63 16.70 14.71 -3.78
C ASN A 63 15.39 14.61 -4.59
N LEU A 64 14.31 15.24 -4.08
CA LEU A 64 12.98 15.23 -4.70
C LEU A 64 12.95 15.82 -6.12
N SER A 65 13.90 16.68 -6.49
CA SER A 65 14.00 17.20 -7.88
C SER A 65 14.65 16.22 -8.87
N ARG A 66 15.13 15.06 -8.40
CA ARG A 66 15.89 14.09 -9.18
C ARG A 66 15.46 12.64 -8.92
N ILE A 67 14.18 12.43 -8.58
CA ILE A 67 13.61 11.08 -8.44
C ILE A 67 13.55 10.41 -9.81
N GLN A 68 14.00 9.16 -9.87
CA GLN A 68 14.02 8.37 -11.11
C GLN A 68 13.30 7.02 -10.99
N THR A 69 13.11 6.52 -9.77
CA THR A 69 12.45 5.24 -9.51
C THR A 69 11.42 5.39 -8.42
N MET A 70 10.24 4.80 -8.63
CA MET A 70 9.20 4.60 -7.62
C MET A 70 8.84 3.12 -7.56
N VAL A 71 8.70 2.58 -6.35
CA VAL A 71 8.20 1.24 -6.09
C VAL A 71 7.02 1.36 -5.15
N ILE A 72 5.87 0.84 -5.57
CA ILE A 72 4.71 0.64 -4.71
C ILE A 72 4.64 -0.86 -4.43
N GLY A 73 4.65 -1.25 -3.16
CA GLY A 73 4.69 -2.65 -2.77
C GLY A 73 3.73 -2.97 -1.64
N VAL A 74 3.40 -4.26 -1.54
CA VAL A 74 2.58 -4.85 -0.47
C VAL A 74 3.48 -5.74 0.38
N GLY A 75 3.27 -5.74 1.69
CA GLY A 75 4.04 -6.49 2.68
C GLY A 75 5.31 -5.79 3.18
N ASN A 76 6.19 -6.55 3.85
CA ASN A 76 7.43 -6.03 4.43
C ASN A 76 8.60 -6.13 3.44
N ARG A 77 9.11 -4.98 2.99
CA ARG A 77 10.25 -4.93 2.04
C ARG A 77 11.57 -5.45 2.60
N THR A 78 11.80 -5.29 3.90
CA THR A 78 13.05 -5.68 4.58
C THR A 78 13.06 -7.14 5.03
N SER A 79 11.88 -7.74 5.19
CA SER A 79 11.70 -9.14 5.53
C SER A 79 10.53 -9.71 4.71
N PRO A 80 10.74 -9.94 3.40
CA PRO A 80 9.69 -10.43 2.53
C PRO A 80 9.31 -11.86 2.91
N SER A 81 8.02 -12.12 2.99
CA SER A 81 7.42 -13.44 3.16
C SER A 81 6.24 -13.59 2.21
N ALA A 82 5.77 -14.81 1.98
CA ALA A 82 4.55 -15.02 1.22
C ALA A 82 3.37 -14.39 2.00
N GLY A 83 2.72 -13.40 1.40
CA GLY A 83 1.50 -12.79 1.91
C GLY A 83 0.24 -13.45 1.36
N GLY A 84 -0.90 -12.76 1.49
CA GLY A 84 -2.15 -13.20 0.87
C GLY A 84 -2.20 -12.99 -0.64
N THR A 85 -3.30 -13.41 -1.26
CA THR A 85 -3.62 -13.10 -2.65
C THR A 85 -4.73 -12.06 -2.74
N GLY A 86 -4.71 -11.24 -3.78
CA GLY A 86 -5.65 -10.13 -3.92
C GLY A 86 -5.37 -9.28 -5.15
N THR A 87 -6.16 -8.22 -5.33
CA THR A 87 -5.97 -7.21 -6.39
C THR A 87 -6.04 -5.82 -5.76
N VAL A 88 -5.07 -4.97 -6.09
CA VAL A 88 -5.01 -3.56 -5.70
C VAL A 88 -5.01 -2.72 -6.97
N TYR A 89 -5.86 -1.70 -7.01
CA TYR A 89 -5.87 -0.68 -8.06
C TYR A 89 -5.16 0.56 -7.55
N ILE A 90 -4.36 1.19 -8.41
CA ILE A 90 -3.59 2.39 -8.10
C ILE A 90 -3.84 3.37 -9.24
N ASP A 91 -4.23 4.59 -8.90
CA ASP A 91 -4.44 5.68 -9.84
C ASP A 91 -3.92 7.01 -9.26
N ASP A 92 -3.91 8.05 -10.08
CA ASP A 92 -3.64 9.45 -9.69
C ASP A 92 -2.32 9.66 -8.93
N VAL A 93 -1.27 8.94 -9.35
CA VAL A 93 0.08 9.11 -8.80
C VAL A 93 0.65 10.48 -9.20
N GLY A 94 0.63 11.42 -8.25
CA GLY A 94 1.07 12.80 -8.44
C GLY A 94 1.80 13.39 -7.23
N PHE A 95 2.21 14.65 -7.36
CA PHE A 95 2.84 15.40 -6.26
C PHE A 95 2.40 16.87 -6.26
N GLY A 96 2.38 17.49 -5.08
CA GLY A 96 2.16 18.93 -4.89
C GLY A 96 0.71 19.39 -4.90
N ARG A 97 -0.19 18.69 -5.61
CA ARG A 97 -1.64 18.90 -5.56
C ARG A 97 -2.37 17.59 -5.86
N PRO A 98 -3.58 17.38 -5.32
CA PRO A 98 -4.42 16.25 -5.72
C PRO A 98 -4.67 16.26 -7.23
N ALA A 99 -4.85 15.07 -7.81
CA ALA A 99 -5.40 14.97 -9.16
C ALA A 99 -6.82 15.57 -9.19
N VAL A 100 -7.22 16.09 -10.34
CA VAL A 100 -8.60 16.54 -10.55
C VAL A 100 -9.36 15.34 -11.11
N GLU A 101 -10.35 14.87 -10.36
CA GLU A 101 -11.27 13.80 -10.77
C GLU A 101 -12.35 14.30 -11.73
#